data_AF-A0A091SK69-F1
#
_entry.id   AF-A0A091SK69-F1
#
_cell.length_a   1.000
_cell.length_b   1.000
_cell.length_c   1.000
_cell.angle_alpha   90.00
_cell.angle_beta   90.00
_cell.angle_gamma   90.00
#
_symmetry.space_group_name_H-M   'P 1'
#
loop_
_entity.id
_entity.type
_entity.pdbx_description
1 polymer ?
#
loop_
_entity_poly.entity_id
_entity_poly.type
_entity_poly.pdbx_seq_one_letter_code
_entity_poly.pdbx_strand_id
1 'polypeptide(L)'
;QCYRDLALVSRDGMNIVLNKINHILMEKYLKLQDTCRTQLVWLLRELVKSGVLGADGVCMTFMKQIAGGDVTAKNIWLAENVLEILTEQREWVLKSSLLIAMAVYTYLRLIVDHHGTSQLQVLRQKEVDFCISLLRERFMDCFMIGRDLVRLLQNVARIPEFEQLW
;
A
#
# COMPACT_ATOMS: atom_id res chain seq x y z
N GLN A 1 -10.96 -22.29 -2.76
CA GLN A 1 -10.61 -23.56 -3.44
C GLN A 1 -9.48 -23.33 -4.44
N CYS A 2 -9.69 -22.57 -5.52
CA CYS A 2 -8.68 -22.38 -6.57
C CYS A 2 -7.31 -21.85 -6.10
N TYR A 3 -7.24 -20.93 -5.13
CA TYR A 3 -5.96 -20.46 -4.59
C TYR A 3 -5.14 -21.56 -3.90
N ARG A 4 -5.83 -22.45 -3.16
CA ARG A 4 -5.18 -23.60 -2.50
C ARG A 4 -4.62 -24.54 -3.54
N ASP A 5 -5.40 -24.84 -4.57
CA ASP A 5 -4.97 -25.72 -5.66
C ASP A 5 -3.78 -25.11 -6.40
N LEU A 6 -3.81 -23.80 -6.67
CA LEU A 6 -2.72 -23.06 -7.28
C LEU A 6 -1.43 -23.13 -6.45
N ALA A 7 -1.52 -22.95 -5.13
CA ALA A 7 -0.39 -23.07 -4.21
C ALA A 7 0.19 -24.50 -4.17
N LEU A 8 -0.66 -25.53 -4.34
CA LEU A 8 -0.23 -26.94 -4.37
C LEU A 8 0.49 -27.33 -5.67
N VAL A 9 0.08 -26.75 -6.81
CA VAL A 9 0.60 -27.15 -8.13
C VAL A 9 1.70 -26.23 -8.66
N SER A 10 1.92 -25.06 -8.05
CA SER A 10 2.98 -24.14 -8.47
C SER A 10 4.36 -24.79 -8.33
N ARG A 11 5.18 -24.65 -9.37
CA ARG A 11 6.56 -25.17 -9.42
C ARG A 11 7.61 -24.05 -9.45
N ASP A 12 7.17 -22.81 -9.43
CA ASP A 12 7.98 -21.60 -9.60
C ASP A 12 7.81 -20.60 -8.45
N GLY A 13 7.23 -21.04 -7.32
CA GLY A 13 6.96 -20.17 -6.18
C GLY A 13 5.98 -19.05 -6.51
N MET A 14 5.02 -19.29 -7.41
CA MET A 14 4.03 -18.33 -7.93
C MET A 14 4.60 -17.20 -8.79
N ASN A 15 5.87 -17.29 -9.23
CA ASN A 15 6.52 -16.21 -9.97
C ASN A 15 5.76 -15.78 -11.23
N ILE A 16 5.26 -16.73 -12.03
CA ILE A 16 4.45 -16.42 -13.23
C ILE A 16 3.17 -15.66 -12.87
N VAL A 17 2.54 -16.00 -11.74
CA VAL A 17 1.32 -15.36 -11.25
C VAL A 17 1.62 -13.92 -10.86
N LEU A 18 2.68 -13.69 -10.07
CA LEU A 18 3.11 -12.34 -9.66
C LEU A 18 3.42 -11.45 -10.89
N ASN A 19 4.14 -12.00 -11.87
CA ASN A 19 4.46 -11.28 -13.11
C ASN A 19 3.21 -10.88 -13.89
N LYS A 20 2.21 -11.76 -13.97
CA LYS A 20 0.94 -11.44 -14.64
C LYS A 20 0.10 -10.45 -13.84
N ILE A 21 0.09 -10.53 -12.51
CA ILE A 21 -0.57 -9.51 -11.68
C ILE A 21 0.07 -8.14 -11.93
N ASN A 22 1.39 -8.03 -11.87
CA ASN A 22 2.09 -6.77 -12.14
C ASN A 22 1.79 -6.23 -13.54
N HIS A 23 1.79 -7.08 -14.56
CA HIS A 23 1.41 -6.69 -15.92
C HIS A 23 -0.03 -6.18 -16.01
N ILE A 24 -0.99 -6.87 -15.39
CA ILE A 24 -2.40 -6.47 -15.36
C ILE A 24 -2.56 -5.11 -14.66
N LEU A 25 -1.89 -4.90 -13.52
CA LEU A 25 -1.94 -3.65 -12.77
C LEU A 25 -1.38 -2.51 -13.61
N MET A 26 -0.21 -2.68 -14.23
CA MET A 26 0.43 -1.61 -14.99
C MET A 26 -0.29 -1.28 -16.31
N GLU A 27 -0.81 -2.28 -17.01
CA GLU A 27 -1.32 -2.10 -18.39
C GLU A 27 -2.84 -1.98 -18.48
N LYS A 28 -3.57 -2.54 -17.51
CA LYS A 28 -5.02 -2.79 -17.63
C LYS A 28 -5.84 -2.36 -16.42
N TYR A 29 -5.24 -1.86 -15.34
CA TYR A 29 -5.98 -1.60 -14.09
C TYR A 29 -7.24 -0.74 -14.28
N LEU A 30 -7.12 0.36 -15.04
CA LEU A 30 -8.25 1.26 -15.31
C LEU A 30 -9.41 0.57 -16.06
N LYS A 31 -9.13 -0.50 -16.81
CA LYS A 31 -10.11 -1.27 -17.60
C LYS A 31 -10.64 -2.50 -16.86
N LEU A 32 -10.13 -2.80 -15.66
CA LEU A 32 -10.61 -3.94 -14.88
C LEU A 32 -12.01 -3.70 -14.34
N GLN A 33 -12.84 -4.73 -14.46
CA GLN A 33 -14.15 -4.81 -13.80
C GLN A 33 -13.98 -4.80 -12.27
N ASP A 34 -14.99 -4.31 -11.56
CA ASP A 34 -14.94 -4.12 -10.10
C ASP A 34 -14.78 -5.45 -9.34
N THR A 35 -15.42 -6.53 -9.81
CA THR A 35 -15.22 -7.88 -9.25
C THR A 35 -13.78 -8.34 -9.41
N CYS A 36 -13.13 -8.07 -10.56
CA CYS A 36 -11.74 -8.44 -10.78
C CYS A 36 -10.79 -7.65 -9.88
N ARG A 37 -11.05 -6.35 -9.64
CA ARG A 37 -10.26 -5.54 -8.71
C ARG A 37 -10.34 -6.10 -7.28
N THR A 38 -11.56 -6.41 -6.84
CA THR A 38 -11.82 -7.04 -5.54
C THR A 38 -11.07 -8.36 -5.39
N GLN A 39 -11.15 -9.23 -6.40
CA GLN A 39 -10.45 -10.52 -6.38
C GLN A 39 -8.93 -10.39 -6.44
N LEU A 40 -8.38 -9.39 -7.14
CA LEU A 40 -6.93 -9.15 -7.18
C LEU A 40 -6.40 -8.64 -5.84
N VAL A 41 -7.14 -7.77 -5.15
CA VAL A 41 -6.80 -7.33 -3.79
C VAL A 41 -6.88 -8.49 -2.80
N TRP A 42 -7.93 -9.32 -2.90
CA TRP A 42 -8.04 -10.54 -2.10
C TRP A 42 -6.84 -11.48 -2.36
N LEU A 43 -6.48 -11.69 -3.62
CA LEU A 43 -5.35 -12.53 -3.99
C LEU A 43 -4.02 -11.97 -3.46
N LEU A 44 -3.82 -10.65 -3.51
CA LEU A 44 -2.66 -10.01 -2.90
C LEU A 44 -2.58 -10.35 -1.40
N ARG A 45 -3.69 -10.21 -0.68
CA ARG A 45 -3.74 -10.51 0.75
C ARG A 45 -3.31 -11.96 1.05
N GLU A 46 -3.75 -12.92 0.25
CA GLU A 46 -3.37 -14.32 0.41
C GLU A 46 -1.89 -14.58 0.08
N LEU A 47 -1.35 -13.92 -0.96
CA LEU A 47 0.07 -13.99 -1.31
C LEU A 47 0.98 -13.45 -0.20
N VAL A 48 0.59 -12.32 0.41
CA VAL A 48 1.32 -11.72 1.53
C VAL A 48 1.25 -12.63 2.77
N LYS A 49 0.06 -13.11 3.14
CA LYS A 49 -0.11 -14.05 4.27
C LYS A 49 0.70 -15.33 4.11
N SER A 50 0.80 -15.83 2.89
CA SER A 50 1.59 -17.02 2.56
C SER A 50 3.09 -16.76 2.44
N GLY A 51 3.53 -15.51 2.61
CA GLY A 51 4.95 -15.13 2.54
C GLY A 51 5.58 -15.36 1.18
N VAL A 52 4.80 -15.26 0.09
CA VAL A 52 5.31 -15.51 -1.27
C VAL A 52 6.40 -14.50 -1.62
N LEU A 53 7.56 -14.98 -2.08
CA LEU A 53 8.68 -14.14 -2.49
C LEU A 53 8.28 -13.24 -3.65
N GLY A 54 8.55 -11.94 -3.54
CA GLY A 54 8.19 -10.93 -4.55
C GLY A 54 6.78 -10.34 -4.39
N ALA A 55 6.00 -10.75 -3.38
CA ALA A 55 4.70 -10.15 -3.09
C ALA A 55 4.81 -8.66 -2.68
N ASP A 56 5.93 -8.25 -2.10
CA ASP A 56 6.27 -6.84 -1.82
C ASP A 56 6.33 -6.01 -3.09
N GLY A 57 6.90 -6.55 -4.16
CA GLY A 57 6.85 -5.99 -5.51
C GLY A 57 5.42 -5.71 -5.98
N VAL A 58 4.51 -6.65 -5.74
CA VAL A 58 3.10 -6.51 -6.13
C VAL A 58 2.38 -5.45 -5.28
N CYS A 59 2.64 -5.39 -3.96
CA CYS A 59 2.15 -4.31 -3.10
C CYS A 59 2.57 -2.93 -3.62
N MET A 60 3.85 -2.77 -3.99
CA MET A 60 4.35 -1.51 -4.57
C MET A 60 3.66 -1.17 -5.90
N THR A 61 3.40 -2.15 -6.76
CA THR A 61 2.68 -1.93 -8.03
C THR A 61 1.22 -1.54 -7.80
N PHE A 62 0.56 -2.11 -6.79
CA PHE A 62 -0.79 -1.72 -6.38
C PHE A 62 -0.84 -0.28 -5.85
N MET A 63 0.11 0.10 -4.99
CA MET A 63 0.20 1.47 -4.47
C MET A 63 0.35 2.50 -5.59
N LYS A 64 1.06 2.16 -6.68
CA LYS A 64 1.17 3.02 -7.87
C LYS A 64 -0.15 3.24 -8.61
N GLN A 65 -1.15 2.36 -8.40
CA GLN A 65 -2.48 2.53 -9.00
C GLN A 65 -3.37 3.49 -8.21
N ILE A 66 -2.96 3.88 -6.99
CA ILE A 66 -3.67 4.87 -6.19
C ILE A 66 -3.28 6.26 -6.71
N ALA A 67 -4.24 6.94 -7.33
CA ALA A 67 -4.02 8.27 -7.90
C ALA A 67 -4.10 9.34 -6.80
N GLY A 68 -3.06 10.17 -6.67
CA GLY A 68 -3.12 11.36 -5.82
C GLY A 68 -4.04 12.42 -6.41
N GLY A 69 -4.82 13.10 -5.57
CA GLY A 69 -5.82 14.09 -5.95
C GLY A 69 -7.15 13.49 -6.43
N ASP A 70 -7.29 12.16 -6.44
CA ASP A 70 -8.51 11.45 -6.84
C ASP A 70 -9.25 10.94 -5.60
N VAL A 71 -10.36 11.59 -5.25
CA VAL A 71 -11.25 11.19 -4.13
C VAL A 71 -12.49 10.42 -4.61
N THR A 72 -12.42 9.76 -5.76
CA THR A 72 -13.48 8.85 -6.20
C THR A 72 -13.55 7.63 -5.29
N ALA A 73 -14.74 7.06 -5.12
CA ALA A 73 -14.96 5.89 -4.28
C ALA A 73 -14.05 4.69 -4.65
N LYS A 74 -13.72 4.52 -5.94
CA LYS A 74 -12.85 3.43 -6.41
C LYS A 74 -11.39 3.64 -5.99
N ASN A 75 -10.90 4.89 -6.00
CA ASN A 75 -9.55 5.20 -5.59
C ASN A 75 -9.39 5.10 -4.07
N ILE A 76 -10.35 5.66 -3.32
CA ILE A 76 -10.42 5.56 -1.85
C ILE A 76 -10.48 4.09 -1.40
N TRP A 77 -11.33 3.29 -2.04
CA TRP A 77 -11.44 1.85 -1.74
C TRP A 77 -10.10 1.13 -1.91
N LEU A 78 -9.33 1.45 -2.96
CA LEU A 78 -8.03 0.84 -3.18
C LEU A 78 -7.02 1.29 -2.11
N ALA A 79 -6.97 2.59 -1.82
CA ALA A 79 -6.08 3.16 -0.81
C ALA A 79 -6.28 2.50 0.56
N GLU A 80 -7.54 2.35 0.97
CA GLU A 80 -7.91 1.71 2.23
C GLU A 80 -7.56 0.22 2.25
N ASN A 81 -7.90 -0.54 1.20
CA ASN A 81 -7.66 -1.98 1.19
C ASN A 81 -6.18 -2.34 1.16
N VAL A 82 -5.36 -1.58 0.44
CA VAL A 82 -3.90 -1.78 0.44
C VAL A 82 -3.32 -1.41 1.81
N LEU A 83 -3.83 -0.36 2.46
CA LEU A 83 -3.40 0.07 3.79
C LEU A 83 -3.69 -1.01 4.82
N GLU A 84 -4.88 -1.62 4.77
CA GLU A 84 -5.28 -2.70 5.66
C GLU A 84 -4.37 -3.92 5.50
N ILE A 85 -4.01 -4.31 4.27
CA ILE A 85 -3.06 -5.42 4.04
C ILE A 85 -1.71 -5.10 4.69
N LEU A 86 -1.17 -3.89 4.47
CA LEU A 86 0.13 -3.48 5.02
C LEU A 86 0.11 -3.38 6.54
N THR A 87 -1.00 -2.92 7.11
CA THR A 87 -1.18 -2.75 8.56
C THR A 87 -1.35 -4.10 9.25
N GLU A 88 -2.17 -5.00 8.70
CA GLU A 88 -2.35 -6.35 9.25
C GLU A 88 -1.10 -7.22 9.15
N GLN A 89 -0.32 -7.05 8.07
CA GLN A 89 0.88 -7.85 7.79
C GLN A 89 2.16 -7.09 8.16
N ARG A 90 2.10 -6.31 9.23
CA ARG A 90 3.18 -5.41 9.66
C ARG A 90 4.53 -6.08 9.80
N GLU A 91 4.61 -7.23 10.49
CA GLU A 91 5.87 -7.95 10.67
C GLU A 91 6.51 -8.39 9.35
N TRP A 92 5.67 -8.70 8.35
CA TRP A 92 6.14 -9.01 7.00
C TRP A 92 6.62 -7.75 6.27
N VAL A 93 5.90 -6.63 6.39
CA VAL A 93 6.33 -5.33 5.83
C VAL A 93 7.70 -4.92 6.36
N LEU A 94 7.95 -5.12 7.65
CA LEU A 94 9.21 -4.77 8.31
C LEU A 94 10.45 -5.51 7.80
N LYS A 95 10.27 -6.54 6.95
CA LYS A 95 11.36 -7.30 6.32
C LYS A 95 11.89 -6.64 5.04
N SER A 96 11.18 -5.67 4.46
CA SER A 96 11.54 -5.02 3.19
C SER A 96 11.66 -3.50 3.37
N SER A 97 12.89 -3.00 3.49
CA SER A 97 13.19 -1.56 3.60
C SER A 97 12.62 -0.75 2.43
N LEU A 98 12.66 -1.32 1.22
CA LEU A 98 12.11 -0.66 0.04
C LEU A 98 10.58 -0.55 0.12
N LEU A 99 9.89 -1.59 0.61
CA LEU A 99 8.44 -1.56 0.80
C LEU A 99 8.05 -0.52 1.86
N ILE A 100 8.79 -0.43 2.98
CA ILE A 100 8.58 0.60 4.01
C ILE A 100 8.67 1.99 3.38
N ALA A 101 9.78 2.29 2.69
CA ALA A 101 10.00 3.60 2.07
C ALA A 101 8.89 3.95 1.07
N MET A 102 8.51 3.00 0.20
CA MET A 102 7.44 3.21 -0.78
C MET A 102 6.07 3.40 -0.11
N ALA A 103 5.74 2.62 0.92
CA ALA A 103 4.48 2.74 1.62
C ALA A 103 4.35 4.08 2.34
N VAL A 104 5.38 4.49 3.09
CA VAL A 104 5.41 5.79 3.77
C VAL A 104 5.34 6.92 2.75
N TYR A 105 6.08 6.84 1.64
CA TYR A 105 6.00 7.82 0.55
C TYR A 105 4.57 7.97 0.03
N THR A 106 3.94 6.85 -0.33
CA THR A 106 2.59 6.82 -0.90
C THR A 106 1.58 7.40 0.08
N TYR A 107 1.55 6.92 1.33
CA TYR A 107 0.52 7.35 2.28
C TYR A 107 0.73 8.77 2.81
N LEU A 108 1.98 9.24 2.99
CA LEU A 108 2.22 10.66 3.28
C LEU A 108 1.70 11.58 2.17
N ARG A 109 1.80 11.15 0.91
CA ARG A 109 1.24 11.90 -0.21
C ARG A 109 -0.29 11.87 -0.19
N LEU A 110 -0.90 10.73 0.09
CA LEU A 110 -2.37 10.56 0.05
C LEU A 110 -3.11 11.27 1.19
N ILE A 111 -2.50 11.35 2.38
CA ILE A 111 -3.09 12.00 3.57
C ILE A 111 -3.62 13.41 3.28
N VAL A 112 -2.94 14.16 2.41
CA VAL A 112 -3.31 15.53 2.04
C VAL A 112 -4.66 15.59 1.29
N ASP A 113 -5.02 14.53 0.56
CA ASP A 113 -6.24 14.48 -0.25
C ASP A 113 -7.46 13.97 0.55
N HIS A 114 -7.24 13.21 1.62
CA HIS A 114 -8.31 12.54 2.38
C HIS A 114 -8.91 13.44 3.48
N HIS A 115 -9.67 14.45 3.07
CA HIS A 115 -10.38 15.36 3.98
C HIS A 115 -11.80 15.70 3.47
N GLY A 116 -12.55 16.52 4.21
CA GLY A 116 -13.84 17.06 3.77
C GLY A 116 -15.08 16.19 4.06
N THR A 117 -14.93 14.87 4.27
CA THR A 117 -16.03 13.98 4.67
C THR A 117 -15.64 13.13 5.87
N SER A 118 -16.62 12.66 6.65
CA SER A 118 -16.38 11.80 7.82
C SER A 118 -15.66 10.50 7.46
N GLN A 119 -16.06 9.86 6.35
CA GLN A 119 -15.41 8.65 5.85
C GLN A 119 -13.94 8.89 5.51
N LEU A 120 -13.62 10.01 4.86
CA LEU A 120 -12.23 10.34 4.52
C LEU A 120 -11.39 10.66 5.75
N GLN A 121 -11.96 11.29 6.79
CA GLN A 121 -11.25 11.51 8.05
C GLN A 121 -10.88 10.20 8.74
N VAL A 122 -11.75 9.18 8.69
CA VAL A 122 -11.46 7.85 9.25
C VAL A 122 -10.30 7.19 8.50
N LEU A 123 -10.32 7.21 7.16
CA LEU A 123 -9.21 6.68 6.36
C LEU A 123 -7.92 7.45 6.64
N ARG A 124 -7.97 8.78 6.62
CA ARG A 124 -6.82 9.64 6.88
C ARG A 124 -6.18 9.33 8.23
N GLN A 125 -6.97 9.10 9.28
CA GLN A 125 -6.41 8.72 10.58
C GLN A 125 -5.64 7.40 10.50
N LYS A 126 -6.20 6.37 9.84
CA LYS A 126 -5.49 5.09 9.63
C LYS A 126 -4.15 5.31 8.90
N GLU A 127 -4.13 6.18 7.90
CA GLU A 127 -2.92 6.50 7.12
C GLU A 127 -1.88 7.25 7.96
N VAL A 128 -2.32 8.22 8.78
CA VAL A 128 -1.48 8.96 9.73
C VAL A 128 -0.84 7.99 10.71
N ASP A 129 -1.64 7.15 11.38
CA ASP A 129 -1.17 6.20 12.38
C ASP A 129 -0.13 5.22 11.78
N PHE A 130 -0.41 4.71 10.57
CA PHE A 130 0.49 3.84 9.83
C PHE A 130 1.83 4.51 9.52
N CYS A 131 1.80 5.72 8.95
CA CYS A 131 3.01 6.47 8.61
C CYS A 131 3.82 6.84 9.86
N ILE A 132 3.17 7.30 10.92
CA ILE A 132 3.83 7.68 12.18
C ILE A 132 4.52 6.48 12.81
N SER A 133 3.86 5.31 12.85
CA SER A 133 4.46 4.09 13.39
C SER A 133 5.75 3.72 12.62
N LEU A 134 5.72 3.71 11.30
CA LEU A 134 6.90 3.38 10.49
C LEU A 134 8.01 4.44 10.58
N LEU A 135 7.66 5.72 10.61
CA LEU A 135 8.63 6.81 10.75
C LEU A 135 9.34 6.75 12.12
N ARG A 136 8.64 6.39 13.20
CA ARG A 136 9.23 6.27 14.53
C ARG A 136 10.08 5.01 14.69
N GLU A 137 9.61 3.87 14.19
CA GLU A 137 10.29 2.57 14.40
C GLU A 137 11.36 2.25 13.36
N ARG A 138 11.21 2.76 12.13
CA ARG A 138 12.05 2.44 10.97
C ARG A 138 12.48 3.70 10.21
N PHE A 139 12.89 4.73 10.95
CA PHE A 139 13.28 6.01 10.36
C PHE A 139 14.37 5.88 9.28
N MET A 140 15.38 5.02 9.49
CA MET A 140 16.48 4.84 8.51
C MET A 140 15.99 4.26 7.18
N ASP A 141 14.98 3.37 7.22
CA ASP A 141 14.35 2.85 6.01
C ASP A 141 13.56 3.95 5.29
N CYS A 142 12.86 4.81 6.05
CA CYS A 142 12.14 5.96 5.51
C CYS A 142 13.09 7.03 4.96
N PHE A 143 14.25 7.23 5.58
CA PHE A 143 15.25 8.23 5.19
C PHE A 143 15.78 8.01 3.77
N MET A 144 15.71 6.79 3.25
CA MET A 144 16.08 6.45 1.86
C MET A 144 15.25 7.21 0.81
N ILE A 145 14.06 7.71 1.17
CA ILE A 145 13.25 8.61 0.32
C ILE A 145 14.03 9.92 0.02
N GLY A 146 14.93 10.32 0.92
CA GLY A 146 15.77 11.50 0.78
C GLY A 146 15.00 12.81 0.92
N ARG A 147 15.43 13.84 0.17
CA ARG A 147 14.87 15.21 0.24
C ARG A 147 13.34 15.24 0.12
N ASP A 148 12.75 14.35 -0.67
CA ASP A 148 11.31 14.37 -0.90
C ASP A 148 10.51 14.02 0.36
N LEU A 149 11.10 13.28 1.30
CA LEU A 149 10.47 12.99 2.59
C LEU A 149 10.19 14.28 3.38
N VAL A 150 11.14 15.20 3.41
CA VAL A 150 11.00 16.50 4.09
C VAL A 150 9.82 17.28 3.50
N ARG A 151 9.72 17.32 2.16
CA ARG A 151 8.60 17.98 1.46
C ARG A 151 7.26 17.34 1.82
N LEU A 152 7.20 16.00 1.86
CA LEU A 152 5.98 15.28 2.23
C LEU A 152 5.57 15.57 3.69
N LEU A 153 6.51 15.54 4.63
CA LEU A 153 6.27 15.85 6.04
C LEU A 153 5.82 17.29 6.27
N GLN A 154 6.36 18.25 5.51
CA GLN A 154 5.92 19.65 5.56
C GLN A 154 4.46 19.82 5.15
N ASN A 155 3.98 19.06 4.16
CA ASN A 155 2.60 19.14 3.70
C ASN A 155 1.60 18.65 4.76
N VAL A 156 2.04 17.78 5.67
CA VAL A 156 1.20 17.19 6.74
C VAL A 156 1.56 17.73 8.13
N ALA A 157 2.46 18.72 8.23
CA ALA A 157 3.01 19.19 9.51
C ALA A 157 1.96 19.77 10.49
N ARG A 158 0.81 20.21 9.99
CA ARG A 158 -0.29 20.75 10.83
C ARG A 158 -1.16 19.66 11.46
N ILE A 159 -0.92 18.39 11.16
CA ILE A 159 -1.61 17.27 11.79
C ILE A 159 -0.89 17.00 13.12
N PRO A 160 -1.61 16.92 14.26
CA PRO A 160 -0.99 16.86 15.59
C PRO A 160 0.10 15.79 15.75
N GLU A 161 -0.10 14.61 15.17
CA GLU A 161 0.83 13.49 15.25
C GLU A 161 2.15 13.76 14.50
N PHE A 162 2.09 14.48 13.39
CA PHE A 162 3.27 14.90 12.63
C PHE A 162 3.95 16.12 13.27
N GLU A 163 3.20 17.00 13.94
CA GLU A 163 3.79 18.09 14.74
C GLU A 163 4.67 17.53 15.87
N GLN A 164 4.24 16.43 16.52
CA GLN A 164 5.02 15.71 17.53
C GLN A 164 6.16 14.86 16.96
N LEU A 165 6.27 14.74 15.64
CA LEU A 165 7.37 14.04 14.98
C LEU A 165 8.51 15.01 14.62
N TRP A 166 8.17 16.29 14.37
CA TRP A 166 9.11 17.37 14.09
C TRP A 166 9.92 17.79 15.33
#